data_AF-A0A9P0LKC1-F1
#
_entry.id   AF-A0A9P0LKC1-F1
#
_cell.length_a   1.000
_cell.length_b   1.000
_cell.length_c   1.000
_cell.angle_alpha   90.00
_cell.angle_beta   90.00
_cell.angle_gamma   90.00
#
_symmetry.space_group_name_H-M   'P 1'
#
loop_
_entity.id
_entity.type
_entity.pdbx_description
1 polymer ?
#
loop_
_entity_poly.entity_id
_entity_poly.type
_entity_poly.pdbx_seq_one_letter_code
_entity_poly.pdbx_strand_id
1 'polypeptide(L)'
;MCVATFDYLLQRLDKHIALQETNMRQAIPPTEMLAVTIRYLVSGMTFTDLHYAYRLGPSTIRIVRDVCRKIWEILLDECIPPPSDKMWNECEAGFANKANFPNCF
;
A
#
# COMPACT_ATOMS: atom_id res chain seq x y z
N MET A 1 13.45 2.27 3.02
CA MET A 1 12.59 3.46 3.22
C MET A 1 13.25 4.35 4.25
N CYS A 2 13.37 5.65 4.01
CA CYS A 2 13.87 6.56 5.04
C CYS A 2 12.78 6.84 6.09
N VAL A 3 13.19 7.23 7.29
CA VAL A 3 12.28 7.48 8.42
C VAL A 3 11.22 8.53 8.07
N ALA A 4 11.63 9.61 7.41
CA ALA A 4 10.72 10.68 6.99
C ALA A 4 9.57 10.22 6.08
N THR A 5 9.82 9.32 5.12
CA THR A 5 8.77 8.78 4.25
C THR A 5 7.81 7.87 5.02
N PHE A 6 8.34 7.09 5.96
CA PHE A 6 7.50 6.24 6.81
C PHE A 6 6.56 7.10 7.67
N ASP A 7 7.09 8.13 8.31
CA ASP A 7 6.32 9.03 9.16
C ASP A 7 5.27 9.81 8.35
N TYR A 8 5.62 10.25 7.14
CA TYR A 8 4.67 10.86 6.21
C TYR A 8 3.49 9.94 5.91
N LEU A 9 3.76 8.67 5.55
CA LEU A 9 2.70 7.69 5.28
C LEU A 9 1.87 7.41 6.53
N LEU A 10 2.51 7.25 7.68
CA LEU A 10 1.84 7.01 8.94
C LEU A 10 0.89 8.17 9.27
N GLN A 11 1.33 9.42 9.15
CA GLN A 11 0.50 10.60 9.42
C GLN A 11 -0.77 10.65 8.55
N ARG A 12 -0.69 10.20 7.29
CA ARG A 12 -1.85 10.12 6.39
C ARG A 12 -2.79 8.98 6.74
N LEU A 13 -2.27 7.85 7.24
CA LEU A 13 -3.02 6.62 7.43
C LEU A 13 -3.55 6.43 8.85
N ASP A 14 -2.90 7.02 9.85
CA ASP A 14 -3.08 6.75 11.28
C ASP A 14 -4.57 6.73 11.68
N LYS A 15 -5.30 7.80 11.36
CA LYS A 15 -6.73 7.93 11.67
C LYS A 15 -7.64 6.95 10.92
N HIS A 16 -7.18 6.40 9.81
CA HIS A 16 -7.97 5.51 8.94
C HIS A 16 -7.73 4.03 9.23
N ILE A 17 -6.62 3.70 9.89
CA ILE A 17 -6.25 2.32 10.22
C ILE A 17 -6.25 2.06 11.73
N ALA A 18 -6.37 3.09 12.57
CA ALA A 18 -6.51 2.94 14.02
C ALA A 18 -7.70 2.04 14.38
N LEU A 19 -7.41 1.02 15.19
CA LEU A 19 -8.39 0.09 15.72
C LEU A 19 -8.88 0.57 17.08
N GLN A 20 -10.10 0.17 17.44
CA GLN A 20 -10.67 0.44 18.75
C GLN A 20 -10.02 -0.43 19.82
N GLU A 21 -9.60 0.19 20.92
CA GLU A 21 -9.14 -0.52 22.11
C GLU A 21 -10.28 -1.28 22.80
N THR A 22 -9.98 -2.50 23.26
CA THR A 22 -10.96 -3.35 23.96
C THR A 22 -10.39 -3.86 25.27
N ASN A 23 -11.26 -4.18 26.23
CA ASN A 23 -10.85 -4.72 27.53
C ASN A 23 -10.22 -6.12 27.45
N MET A 24 -10.41 -6.84 26.33
CA MET A 24 -9.93 -8.21 26.16
C MET A 24 -8.53 -8.28 25.53
N ARG A 25 -8.23 -7.33 24.63
CA ARG A 25 -6.96 -7.30 23.89
C ARG A 25 -6.64 -5.87 23.47
N GLN A 26 -5.38 -5.50 23.66
CA GLN A 26 -4.83 -4.25 23.13
C GLN A 26 -4.84 -4.26 21.60
N ALA A 27 -5.26 -3.15 21.01
CA ALA A 27 -5.21 -2.97 19.57
C ALA A 27 -3.76 -2.94 19.08
N ILE A 28 -3.55 -3.39 17.85
CA ILE A 28 -2.25 -3.24 17.20
C ILE A 28 -2.13 -1.77 16.79
N PRO A 29 -1.05 -1.08 17.17
CA PRO A 29 -0.91 0.32 16.84
C PRO A 29 -0.74 0.51 15.32
N PRO A 30 -1.26 1.61 14.74
CA PRO A 30 -1.11 1.96 13.33
C PRO A 30 0.32 1.87 12.81
N THR A 31 1.30 2.25 13.62
CA THR A 31 2.74 2.14 13.31
C THR A 31 3.16 0.71 13.00
N GLU A 32 2.75 -0.26 13.81
CA GLU A 32 3.08 -1.66 13.62
C GLU A 32 2.33 -2.25 12.42
N MET A 33 1.05 -1.88 12.26
CA MET A 33 0.23 -2.25 11.11
C MET A 33 0.85 -1.78 9.79
N LEU A 34 1.35 -0.54 9.75
CA LEU A 34 2.03 0.00 8.58
C LEU A 34 3.37 -0.71 8.35
N ALA A 35 4.16 -0.95 9.41
CA ALA A 35 5.45 -1.63 9.30
C ALA A 35 5.33 -3.05 8.75
N VAL A 36 4.36 -3.84 9.21
CA VAL A 36 4.11 -5.20 8.70
C VAL A 36 3.63 -5.18 7.25
N THR A 37 2.79 -4.21 6.90
CA THR A 37 2.28 -4.02 5.53
C THR A 37 3.40 -3.64 4.57
N ILE A 38 4.25 -2.69 4.95
CA ILE A 38 5.41 -2.32 4.13
C ILE A 38 6.32 -3.53 3.97
N ARG A 39 6.62 -4.28 5.04
CA ARG A 39 7.43 -5.50 4.94
C ARG A 39 6.85 -6.44 3.88
N TYR A 40 5.55 -6.72 3.90
CA TYR A 40 4.89 -7.55 2.90
C TYR A 40 5.13 -7.04 1.47
N LEU A 41 4.94 -5.73 1.24
CA LEU A 41 5.07 -5.10 -0.07
C LEU A 41 6.51 -5.16 -0.63
N VAL A 42 7.54 -5.14 0.22
CA VAL A 42 8.94 -5.16 -0.24
C VAL A 42 9.58 -6.55 -0.25
N SER A 43 9.09 -7.50 0.57
CA SER A 43 9.76 -8.79 0.77
C SER A 43 9.22 -9.93 -0.08
N GLY A 44 7.98 -9.82 -0.58
CA GLY A 44 7.30 -10.94 -1.27
C GLY A 44 6.96 -12.12 -0.35
N MET A 45 7.06 -11.95 0.98
CA MET A 45 6.73 -12.99 1.96
C MET A 45 5.25 -13.37 1.92
N THR A 46 4.95 -14.63 2.23
CA THR A 46 3.55 -15.05 2.41
C THR A 46 3.01 -14.54 3.74
N PHE A 47 1.68 -14.55 3.90
CA PHE A 47 1.06 -14.25 5.20
C PHE A 47 1.44 -15.25 6.29
N THR A 48 1.74 -16.50 5.91
CA THR A 48 2.26 -17.52 6.82
C THR A 48 3.60 -17.05 7.42
N ASP A 49 4.56 -16.71 6.56
CA ASP A 49 5.88 -16.28 7.00
C ASP A 49 5.82 -14.99 7.84
N LEU A 50 4.95 -14.06 7.42
CA LEU A 50 4.84 -12.75 8.03
C LEU A 50 4.21 -12.82 9.43
N HIS A 51 3.19 -13.66 9.65
CA HIS A 51 2.58 -13.81 10.97
C HIS A 51 3.56 -14.42 11.97
N TYR A 52 4.44 -15.33 11.54
CA TYR A 52 5.53 -15.83 12.39
C TYR A 52 6.56 -14.74 12.68
N ALA A 53 7.00 -13.99 11.67
CA ALA A 53 8.02 -12.94 11.82
C ALA A 53 7.58 -11.80 12.76
N TYR A 54 6.31 -11.39 12.70
CA TYR A 54 5.74 -10.31 13.52
C TYR A 54 5.03 -10.83 14.77
N ARG A 55 5.00 -12.16 14.99
CA ARG A 55 4.30 -12.82 16.11
C ARG A 55 2.82 -12.42 16.21
N LEU A 56 2.19 -12.27 15.05
CA LEU A 56 0.77 -11.97 14.93
C LEU A 56 -0.01 -13.27 14.69
N GLY A 57 -1.27 -13.29 15.13
CA GLY A 57 -2.16 -14.42 14.87
C GLY A 57 -2.42 -14.58 13.35
N PRO A 58 -2.64 -15.81 12.84
CA PRO A 58 -2.93 -16.03 11.42
C PRO A 58 -4.17 -15.28 10.90
N SER A 59 -5.17 -15.04 11.76
CA SER A 59 -6.31 -14.19 11.42
C SER A 59 -5.96 -12.70 11.42
N THR A 60 -5.06 -12.29 12.30
CA THR A 60 -4.65 -10.90 12.52
C THR A 60 -3.77 -10.38 11.40
N ILE A 61 -2.89 -11.22 10.81
CA ILE A 61 -2.01 -10.79 9.71
C ILE A 61 -2.78 -10.33 8.46
N ARG A 62 -4.05 -10.73 8.33
CA ARG A 62 -4.93 -10.28 7.24
C ARG A 62 -5.13 -8.76 7.22
N ILE A 63 -4.81 -8.07 8.31
CA ILE A 63 -4.81 -6.61 8.41
C ILE A 63 -3.97 -5.93 7.33
N VAL A 64 -2.94 -6.61 6.81
CA VAL A 64 -2.14 -6.14 5.67
C VAL A 64 -3.03 -5.80 4.48
N ARG A 65 -4.09 -6.58 4.22
CA ARG A 65 -5.04 -6.29 3.12
C ARG A 65 -5.83 -5.03 3.37
N ASP A 66 -6.26 -4.81 4.60
CA ASP A 66 -7.05 -3.63 4.98
C ASP A 66 -6.19 -2.37 4.93
N VAL A 67 -4.94 -2.44 5.40
CA VAL A 67 -3.98 -1.33 5.27
C VAL A 67 -3.66 -1.05 3.80
N CYS A 68 -3.43 -2.06 2.97
CA CYS A 68 -3.25 -1.86 1.52
C CYS A 68 -4.45 -1.17 0.87
N ARG A 69 -5.68 -1.54 1.25
CA ARG A 69 -6.90 -0.87 0.78
C ARG A 69 -6.90 0.60 1.19
N LYS A 70 -6.58 0.91 2.45
CA LYS A 70 -6.52 2.30 2.94
C LYS A 70 -5.42 3.12 2.26
N ILE A 71 -4.26 2.52 2.02
CA ILE A 71 -3.18 3.14 1.22
C ILE A 71 -3.73 3.53 -0.16
N TRP A 72 -4.40 2.61 -0.84
CA TRP A 72 -5.00 2.88 -2.15
C TRP A 72 -6.04 4.00 -2.06
N GLU A 73 -7.02 3.89 -1.17
CA GLU A 73 -8.09 4.89 -1.03
C GLU A 73 -7.58 6.31 -0.73
N ILE A 74 -6.47 6.46 0.01
CA ILE A 74 -5.96 7.76 0.45
C ILE A 74 -4.96 8.36 -0.54
N LEU A 75 -4.14 7.53 -1.19
CA LEU A 75 -3.03 8.01 -2.03
C LEU A 75 -3.29 7.89 -3.52
N LEU A 76 -4.37 7.22 -3.96
CA LEU A 76 -4.66 7.02 -5.38
C LEU A 76 -4.62 8.33 -6.16
N ASP A 77 -5.41 9.31 -5.74
CA ASP A 77 -5.54 10.56 -6.49
C ASP A 77 -4.26 11.41 -6.47
N GLU A 78 -3.46 11.31 -5.40
CA GLU A 78 -2.18 12.01 -5.28
C GLU A 78 -1.08 11.37 -6.14
N CYS A 79 -1.04 10.04 -6.22
CA CYS A 79 0.03 9.31 -6.89
C CYS A 79 -0.30 8.92 -8.34
N ILE A 80 -1.57 8.70 -8.64
CA ILE A 80 -2.09 8.24 -9.94
C ILE A 80 -3.30 9.12 -10.30
N PRO A 81 -3.07 10.39 -10.69
CA PRO A 81 -4.15 11.25 -11.13
C PRO A 81 -4.84 10.67 -12.39
N PRO A 82 -6.10 11.02 -12.64
CA PRO A 82 -6.82 10.55 -13.82
C PRO A 82 -6.03 10.90 -15.09
N PRO A 83 -5.84 9.93 -16.00
CA PRO A 83 -5.03 10.14 -17.18
C PRO A 83 -5.70 11.16 -18.10
N SER A 84 -4.90 12.09 -18.61
CA SER A 84 -5.35 13.06 -19.62
C SER A 84 -5.14 12.52 -21.03
N ASP A 85 -5.87 13.07 -22.01
CA ASP A 85 -5.68 12.73 -23.44
C ASP A 85 -4.22 12.90 -23.88
N LYS A 86 -3.52 13.90 -23.32
CA LYS A 86 -2.09 14.09 -23.58
C LYS A 86 -1.26 12.91 -23.08
N MET A 87 -1.52 12.40 -21.88
CA MET A 87 -0.83 11.22 -21.34
C MET A 87 -1.10 9.98 -22.20
N TRP A 88 -2.33 9.80 -22.67
CA TRP A 88 -2.68 8.70 -23.57
C TRP A 88 -1.91 8.78 -24.89
N ASN A 89 -1.87 9.96 -25.53
CA ASN A 89 -1.11 10.17 -26.76
C ASN A 89 0.40 9.94 -26.56
N GLU A 90 0.95 10.37 -25.41
CA GLU A 90 2.36 10.12 -25.07
C GLU A 90 2.66 8.63 -24.85
N CYS A 91 1.75 7.91 -24.19
CA CYS A 91 1.84 6.46 -24.04
C CYS A 91 1.79 5.74 -25.40
N GLU A 92 0.84 6.09 -26.26
CA GLU A 92 0.69 5.52 -27.61
C GLU A 92 1.97 5.75 -28.43
N ALA A 93 2.48 6.98 -28.47
CA ALA A 93 3.72 7.30 -29.15
C ALA A 93 4.91 6.52 -28.55
N GLY A 94 4.91 6.29 -27.23
CA GLY A 94 5.91 5.47 -26.56
C GLY A 94 5.91 4.02 -27.03
N PHE A 95 4.73 3.40 -27.11
CA PHE A 95 4.57 2.03 -27.61
C PHE A 95 4.89 1.91 -29.10
N ALA A 96 4.45 2.87 -29.92
CA ALA A 96 4.78 2.93 -31.34
C ALA A 96 6.30 2.99 -31.55
N ASN A 97 7.00 3.88 -30.85
CA ASN A 97 8.42 4.13 -31.09
C ASN A 97 9.34 3.07 -30.45
N LYS A 98 8.98 2.53 -29.29
CA LYS A 98 9.85 1.61 -28.53
C LYS A 98 9.52 0.14 -28.75
N ALA A 99 8.25 -0.17 -29.00
CA ALA A 99 7.76 -1.54 -29.14
C ALA A 99 7.24 -1.84 -30.55
N ASN A 100 7.30 -0.89 -31.49
CA ASN A 100 6.72 -0.99 -32.83
C ASN A 100 5.23 -1.40 -32.80
N PHE A 101 4.51 -0.88 -31.80
CA PHE A 101 3.09 -1.17 -31.57
C PHE A 101 2.27 0.13 -31.69
N PRO A 102 1.97 0.58 -32.92
CA PRO A 102 1.20 1.80 -33.18
C PRO A 102 -0.30 1.60 -32.88
N ASN A 103 -1.05 2.70 -32.68
CA ASN A 103 -2.49 2.69 -32.37
C ASN A 103 -2.83 1.92 -31.07
N CYS A 104 -1.92 1.99 -30.09
CA CYS A 104 -2.14 1.43 -28.75
C CYS A 104 -3.00 2.40 -27.92
N PHE A 105 -4.31 2.39 -28.18
CA PHE A 105 -5.32 3.15 -27.45
C PHE A 105 -5.85 2.40 -26.23
#